data_AF-A0A525DFF2-F1
#
_entry.id   AF-A0A525DFF2-F1
#
_cell.length_a   1.000
_cell.length_b   1.000
_cell.length_c   1.000
_cell.angle_alpha   90.00
_cell.angle_beta   90.00
_cell.angle_gamma   90.00
#
_symmetry.space_group_name_H-M   'P 1'
#
loop_
_entity.id
_entity.type
_entity.pdbx_description
1 polymer ?
#
loop_
_entity_poly.entity_id
_entity_poly.type
_entity_poly.pdbx_seq_one_letter_code
_entity_poly.pdbx_strand_id
1 'polypeptide(L)'
;MPSKWNIAGFVLFIMISIITLSLSPTVLFALQNSQFANSEESYRTDILDAVKAENLDKARLILRHALKAFPKSADLWDLQANVQYLNGDYQGMLHASKKALALEEGPVRHANLGYSYYLLKKYNEALPYLYKGKGYGDQNPVIYYYLADCFDKTGQSQEAYMYYNKYVGLAQDGIKKQEAKIAITMLEVYGVKKESKWPSSEKKEYKMTPSEIKRLDQMCADKIPGSVAIKHDFDKNITTCGCPDGTIPTPKECICKLEWDIKKAVIKKDIDLAARLAAKAEGNSCRVPEKILEDIKYLVKVQREQPYLLDKMSFKAEMKRQQEDFNRTWRIYNEQQRIRDQAMNNLVHQVVKSQLEIIGSMAGYGAGSSTLSAGTGGSFIEFGDDDE
;
A
#
# COMPACT_ATOMS: atom_id res chain seq x y z
N MET A 1 78.71 4.28 16.50
CA MET A 1 78.59 5.68 16.94
C MET A 1 77.55 6.40 16.07
N PRO A 2 76.28 6.55 16.48
CA PRO A 2 75.38 7.57 15.95
C PRO A 2 75.32 8.74 16.95
N SER A 3 74.97 9.98 16.66
CA SER A 3 74.61 10.69 15.44
C SER A 3 74.83 12.18 15.77
N LYS A 4 75.29 12.97 14.80
CA LYS A 4 75.34 14.42 14.93
C LYS A 4 73.90 14.95 14.90
N TRP A 5 73.35 15.30 16.06
CA TRP A 5 72.11 16.05 16.13
C TRP A 5 72.35 17.44 15.54
N ASN A 6 71.53 17.77 14.53
CA ASN A 6 71.57 19.05 13.82
C ASN A 6 71.09 20.13 14.80
N ILE A 7 72.00 20.95 15.32
CA ILE A 7 71.73 21.98 16.35
C ILE A 7 70.58 22.91 15.93
N ALA A 8 70.40 23.13 14.63
CA ALA A 8 69.27 23.86 14.06
C ALA A 8 67.90 23.22 14.38
N GLY A 9 67.81 21.90 14.39
CA GLY A 9 66.58 21.17 14.73
C GLY A 9 66.23 21.27 16.22
N PHE A 10 67.23 21.32 17.10
CA PHE A 10 67.01 21.47 18.53
C PHE A 10 66.58 22.89 18.90
N VAL A 11 67.16 23.90 18.25
CA VAL A 11 66.76 25.30 18.41
C VAL A 11 65.34 25.53 17.88
N LEU A 12 64.97 24.93 16.75
CA LEU A 12 63.60 25.00 16.23
C LEU A 12 62.58 24.37 17.20
N PHE A 13 62.93 23.24 17.81
CA PHE A 13 62.08 22.56 18.80
C PHE A 13 61.90 23.38 20.08
N ILE A 14 62.96 24.02 20.55
CA ILE A 14 62.89 24.95 21.69
C ILE A 14 62.06 26.18 21.34
N MET A 15 62.21 26.75 20.14
CA MET A 15 61.42 27.90 19.70
C MET A 15 59.93 27.57 19.61
N ILE A 16 59.57 26.40 19.06
CA ILE A 16 58.18 25.92 19.02
C ILE A 16 57.65 25.69 20.44
N SER A 17 58.47 25.14 21.34
CA SER A 17 58.09 24.91 22.74
C SER A 17 57.87 26.23 23.51
N ILE A 18 58.72 27.23 23.30
CA ILE A 18 58.59 28.57 23.90
C ILE A 18 57.36 29.29 23.35
N ILE A 19 57.04 29.14 22.06
CA ILE A 19 55.81 29.68 21.47
C ILE A 19 54.58 29.04 22.13
N THR A 20 54.58 27.73 22.38
CA THR A 20 53.47 27.05 23.08
C THR A 20 53.35 27.42 24.56
N LEU A 21 54.44 27.81 25.23
CA LEU A 21 54.41 28.31 26.62
C LEU A 21 54.03 29.80 26.73
N SER A 22 54.06 30.56 25.64
CA SER A 22 53.77 32.00 25.60
C SER A 22 52.30 32.35 25.36
N LEU A 23 51.49 31.37 24.94
CA LEU A 23 50.05 31.54 24.76
C LEU A 23 49.38 31.26 26.11
N SER A 24 48.74 32.28 26.70
CA SER A 24 48.00 32.10 27.96
C SER A 24 46.96 30.98 27.79
N PRO A 25 46.57 30.28 28.87
CA PRO A 25 45.49 29.30 28.82
C PRO A 25 44.20 29.87 28.21
N THR A 26 43.97 31.19 28.30
CA THR A 26 42.86 31.89 27.63
C THR A 26 43.05 32.01 26.12
N VAL A 27 44.26 32.19 25.61
CA VAL A 27 44.55 32.16 24.17
C VAL A 27 44.55 30.72 23.65
N LEU A 28 45.04 29.75 24.44
CA LEU A 28 44.93 28.34 24.12
C LEU A 28 43.46 27.89 24.11
N PHE A 29 42.66 28.32 25.09
CA PHE A 29 41.22 28.10 25.15
C PHE A 29 40.46 28.85 24.06
N ALA A 30 40.90 30.05 23.65
CA ALA A 30 40.33 30.76 22.50
C ALA A 30 40.70 30.09 21.16
N LEU A 31 41.91 29.53 21.04
CA LEU A 31 42.34 28.74 19.89
C LEU A 31 41.65 27.36 19.86
N GLN A 32 41.42 26.75 21.02
CA GLN A 32 40.71 25.49 21.19
C GLN A 32 39.18 25.68 21.00
N ASN A 33 38.64 26.85 21.37
CA ASN A 33 37.28 27.29 21.00
C ASN A 33 37.15 27.68 19.52
N SER A 34 38.21 28.15 18.88
CA SER A 34 38.22 28.33 17.41
C SER A 34 38.25 26.99 16.66
N GLN A 35 38.68 25.92 17.34
CA GLN A 35 38.70 24.53 16.85
C GLN A 35 37.46 23.71 17.24
N PHE A 36 36.57 24.21 18.10
CA PHE A 36 35.14 23.90 17.98
C PHE A 36 34.59 24.61 16.74
N ALA A 37 35.20 24.29 15.59
CA ALA A 37 34.78 24.66 14.28
C ALA A 37 33.31 24.26 14.17
N ASN A 38 32.46 25.28 13.98
CA ASN A 38 31.02 25.20 13.76
C ASN A 38 30.64 23.82 13.19
N SER A 39 30.21 22.92 14.08
CA SER A 39 29.76 21.61 13.63
C SER A 39 28.60 21.83 12.66
N GLU A 40 28.39 20.90 11.74
CA GLU A 40 27.23 20.96 10.84
C GLU A 40 25.93 21.16 11.64
N GLU A 41 25.85 20.53 12.82
CA GLU A 41 24.75 20.69 13.77
C GLU A 41 24.63 22.11 14.33
N SER A 42 25.74 22.77 14.70
CA SER A 42 25.72 24.17 15.14
C SER A 42 25.21 25.11 14.05
N TYR A 43 25.60 24.89 12.80
CA TYR A 43 25.06 25.66 11.68
C TYR A 43 23.56 25.40 11.51
N ARG A 44 23.13 24.15 11.60
CA ARG A 44 21.73 23.75 11.48
C ARG A 44 20.87 24.46 12.52
N THR A 45 21.30 24.49 13.79
CA THR A 45 20.57 25.18 14.87
C THR A 45 20.46 26.68 14.61
N ASP A 46 21.57 27.33 14.25
CA ASP A 46 21.59 28.77 14.00
C ASP A 46 20.71 29.18 12.81
N ILE A 47 20.67 28.36 11.75
CA ILE A 47 19.80 28.56 10.59
C ILE A 47 18.34 28.44 11.00
N LEU A 48 17.99 27.39 11.74
CA LEU A 48 16.61 27.17 12.19
C LEU A 48 16.13 28.30 13.11
N ASP A 49 16.99 28.81 13.99
CA ASP A 49 16.64 29.93 14.87
C ASP A 49 16.51 31.25 14.12
N ALA A 50 17.36 31.49 13.11
CA ALA A 50 17.19 32.63 12.22
C ALA A 50 15.88 32.55 11.42
N VAL A 51 15.50 31.35 10.95
CA VAL A 51 14.21 31.12 10.26
C VAL A 51 13.02 31.34 11.19
N LYS A 52 13.08 30.85 12.44
CA LYS A 52 12.02 31.09 13.45
C LYS A 52 11.87 32.58 13.78
N ALA A 53 12.98 33.32 13.78
CA ALA A 53 12.99 34.76 13.98
C ALA A 53 12.59 35.57 12.72
N GLU A 54 12.15 34.89 11.65
CA GLU A 54 11.80 35.46 10.34
C GLU A 54 12.93 36.27 9.69
N ASN A 55 14.17 36.13 10.17
CA ASN A 55 15.33 36.83 9.65
C ASN A 55 15.98 36.00 8.52
N LEU A 56 15.36 36.05 7.34
CA LEU A 56 15.77 35.28 6.18
C LEU A 56 17.17 35.68 5.67
N ASP A 57 17.57 36.93 5.82
CA ASP A 57 18.89 37.40 5.36
C ASP A 57 20.01 36.82 6.21
N LYS A 58 19.82 36.79 7.54
CA LYS A 58 20.74 36.09 8.45
C LYS A 58 20.80 34.60 8.12
N ALA A 59 19.64 33.95 7.92
CA ALA A 59 19.59 32.52 7.57
C ALA A 59 20.35 32.22 6.28
N ARG A 60 20.21 33.04 5.23
CA ARG A 60 20.95 32.89 3.97
C ARG A 60 22.45 33.08 4.13
N LEU A 61 22.87 34.05 4.94
CA LEU A 61 24.28 34.31 5.21
C LEU A 61 24.91 33.08 5.87
N ILE A 62 24.28 32.57 6.93
CA ILE A 62 24.75 31.38 7.65
C ILE A 62 24.77 30.15 6.73
N LEU A 63 23.70 29.92 5.96
CA LEU A 63 23.64 28.83 4.97
C LEU A 63 24.79 28.88 3.95
N ARG A 64 25.15 30.08 3.47
CA ARG A 64 26.27 30.25 2.53
C ARG A 64 27.59 29.81 3.15
N HIS A 65 27.83 30.15 4.42
CA HIS A 65 29.02 29.70 5.13
C HIS A 65 28.98 28.19 5.40
N ALA A 66 27.84 27.66 5.84
CA ALA A 66 27.63 26.24 6.13
C ALA A 66 27.85 25.37 4.89
N LEU A 67 27.27 25.72 3.74
CA LEU A 67 27.43 24.97 2.50
C LEU A 67 28.84 25.08 1.89
N LYS A 68 29.60 26.13 2.22
CA LYS A 68 31.02 26.22 1.86
C LYS A 68 31.87 25.26 2.69
N ALA A 69 31.55 25.10 3.97
CA ALA A 69 32.22 24.16 4.88
C ALA A 69 31.80 22.70 4.63
N PHE A 70 30.52 22.46 4.38
CA PHE A 70 29.90 21.14 4.26
C PHE A 70 29.11 20.99 2.94
N PRO A 71 29.77 21.00 1.78
CA PRO A 71 29.10 21.04 0.47
C PRO A 71 28.29 19.78 0.12
N LYS A 72 28.56 18.66 0.80
CA LYS A 72 27.93 17.35 0.58
C LYS A 72 26.82 17.02 1.58
N SER A 73 26.45 17.95 2.46
CA SER A 73 25.36 17.74 3.41
C SER A 73 24.00 17.89 2.73
N ALA A 74 23.24 16.79 2.62
CA ALA A 74 21.87 16.83 2.09
C ALA A 74 20.95 17.70 2.96
N ASP A 75 21.13 17.66 4.28
CA ASP A 75 20.32 18.40 5.25
C ASP A 75 20.49 19.92 5.12
N LEU A 76 21.70 20.41 4.86
CA LEU A 76 21.92 21.83 4.59
C LEU A 76 21.28 22.27 3.26
N TRP A 77 21.24 21.40 2.25
CA TRP A 77 20.51 21.67 1.00
C TRP A 77 19.00 21.67 1.20
N ASP A 78 18.46 20.79 2.06
CA ASP A 78 17.05 20.82 2.46
C ASP A 78 16.70 22.13 3.20
N LEU A 79 17.56 22.58 4.12
CA LEU A 79 17.40 23.87 4.79
C LEU A 79 17.46 25.05 3.81
N GLN A 80 18.33 24.98 2.80
CA GLN A 80 18.36 25.99 1.75
C GLN A 80 17.06 26.04 0.95
N ALA A 81 16.49 24.88 0.61
CA ALA A 81 15.19 24.82 -0.07
C ALA A 81 14.09 25.46 0.79
N ASN A 82 14.08 25.22 2.10
CA ASN A 82 13.12 25.83 3.02
C ASN A 82 13.25 27.36 3.07
N VAL A 83 14.47 27.89 3.16
CA VAL A 83 14.71 29.34 3.17
C VAL A 83 14.30 29.98 1.83
N GLN A 84 14.51 29.29 0.71
CA GLN A 84 14.08 29.76 -0.61
C GLN A 84 12.56 29.74 -0.76
N TYR A 85 11.89 28.71 -0.25
CA TYR A 85 10.43 28.65 -0.16
C TYR A 85 9.87 29.85 0.62
N LEU A 86 10.41 30.14 1.80
CA LEU A 86 9.99 31.27 2.62
C LEU A 86 10.24 32.62 1.93
N ASN A 87 11.24 32.70 1.04
CA ASN A 87 11.50 33.86 0.21
C ASN A 87 10.58 33.99 -1.02
N GLY A 88 9.73 32.99 -1.29
CA GLY A 88 8.98 32.88 -2.54
C GLY A 88 9.83 32.51 -3.77
N ASP A 89 11.11 32.16 -3.59
CA ASP A 89 11.98 31.72 -4.67
C ASP A 89 11.81 30.21 -4.94
N TYR A 90 10.73 29.86 -5.65
CA TYR A 90 10.41 28.47 -5.95
C TYR A 90 11.37 27.81 -6.96
N GLN A 91 12.04 28.60 -7.81
CA GLN A 91 13.08 28.08 -8.71
C GLN A 91 14.34 27.72 -7.94
N GLY A 92 14.74 28.58 -7.00
CA GLY A 92 15.81 28.29 -6.05
C GLY A 92 15.50 27.04 -5.24
N MET A 93 14.30 26.95 -4.67
CA MET A 93 13.83 25.78 -3.92
C MET A 93 13.97 24.50 -4.75
N LEU A 94 13.49 24.50 -6.00
CA LEU A 94 13.60 23.36 -6.91
C LEU A 94 15.06 22.93 -7.10
N HIS A 95 15.98 23.88 -7.29
CA HIS A 95 17.40 23.60 -7.44
C HIS A 95 18.02 22.99 -6.17
N ALA A 96 17.72 23.56 -5.01
CA ALA A 96 18.20 23.06 -3.73
C ALA A 96 17.65 21.66 -3.41
N SER A 97 16.36 21.41 -3.62
CA SER A 97 15.74 20.08 -3.43
C SER A 97 16.30 19.03 -4.38
N LYS A 98 16.65 19.39 -5.63
CA LYS A 98 17.36 18.46 -6.55
C LYS A 98 18.74 18.08 -6.04
N LYS A 99 19.48 19.04 -5.48
CA LYS A 99 20.80 18.78 -4.89
C LYS A 99 20.71 17.91 -3.63
N ALA A 100 19.78 18.22 -2.73
CA ALA A 100 19.55 17.41 -1.53
C ALA A 100 19.25 15.95 -1.90
N LEU A 101 18.31 15.74 -2.83
CA LEU A 101 17.94 14.40 -3.29
C LEU A 101 19.08 13.65 -4.00
N ALA A 102 19.94 14.36 -4.73
CA ALA A 102 21.10 13.76 -5.40
C ALA A 102 22.19 13.31 -4.43
N LEU A 103 22.28 13.94 -3.26
CA LEU A 103 23.22 13.59 -2.20
C LEU A 103 22.69 12.45 -1.33
N GLU A 104 21.41 12.50 -0.97
CA GLU A 104 20.76 11.47 -0.15
C GLU A 104 19.31 11.27 -0.59
N GLU A 105 18.97 10.02 -0.94
CA GLU A 105 17.60 9.67 -1.32
C GLU A 105 16.74 9.40 -0.07
N GLY A 106 15.50 9.88 -0.07
CA GLY A 106 14.56 9.56 1.00
C GLY A 106 13.15 10.12 0.77
N PRO A 107 12.12 9.61 1.49
CA PRO A 107 10.74 10.04 1.32
C PRO A 107 10.53 11.54 1.54
N VAL A 108 11.20 12.13 2.53
CA VAL A 108 11.14 13.58 2.82
C VAL A 108 11.64 14.40 1.63
N ARG A 109 12.80 14.02 1.06
CA ARG A 109 13.43 14.76 -0.05
C ARG A 109 12.68 14.60 -1.36
N HIS A 110 12.09 13.41 -1.59
CA HIS A 110 11.13 13.21 -2.68
C HIS A 110 9.89 14.11 -2.50
N ALA A 111 9.35 14.23 -1.29
CA ALA A 111 8.23 15.12 -1.01
C ALA A 111 8.60 16.60 -1.21
N ASN A 112 9.78 17.05 -0.76
CA ASN A 112 10.27 18.42 -0.96
C ASN A 112 10.43 18.76 -2.44
N LEU A 113 11.01 17.84 -3.23
CA LEU A 113 11.16 18.03 -4.67
C LEU A 113 9.80 18.04 -5.40
N GLY A 114 8.91 17.13 -5.03
CA GLY A 114 7.54 17.10 -5.55
C GLY A 114 6.78 18.39 -5.24
N TYR A 115 6.90 18.89 -4.00
CA TYR A 115 6.29 20.15 -3.59
C TYR A 115 6.89 21.36 -4.32
N SER A 116 8.20 21.35 -4.60
CA SER A 116 8.86 22.38 -5.42
C SER A 116 8.25 22.46 -6.83
N TYR A 117 8.05 21.32 -7.49
CA TYR A 117 7.38 21.28 -8.79
C TYR A 117 5.91 21.71 -8.71
N TYR A 118 5.21 21.33 -7.64
CA TYR A 118 3.83 21.74 -7.38
C TYR A 118 3.69 23.27 -7.28
N LEU A 119 4.57 23.93 -6.51
CA LEU A 119 4.58 25.40 -6.37
C LEU A 119 4.85 26.11 -7.70
N LEU A 120 5.62 25.48 -8.58
CA LEU A 120 5.86 25.94 -9.95
C LEU A 120 4.72 25.58 -10.93
N LYS A 121 3.60 25.03 -10.43
CA LYS A 121 2.44 24.55 -11.21
C LYS A 121 2.79 23.49 -12.25
N LYS A 122 3.92 22.79 -12.06
CA LYS A 122 4.40 21.68 -12.89
C LYS A 122 3.83 20.37 -12.35
N TYR A 123 2.51 20.22 -12.45
CA TYR A 123 1.77 19.16 -11.76
C TYR A 123 2.16 17.76 -12.23
N ASN A 124 2.39 17.58 -13.54
CA ASN A 124 2.82 16.30 -14.11
C ASN A 124 4.21 15.88 -13.60
N GLU A 125 5.13 16.84 -13.49
CA GLU A 125 6.47 16.58 -12.95
C GLU A 125 6.46 16.39 -11.43
N ALA A 126 5.52 17.01 -10.70
CA ALA A 126 5.37 16.86 -9.25
C ALA A 126 4.90 15.45 -8.83
N LEU A 127 3.96 14.87 -9.59
CA LEU A 127 3.34 13.57 -9.30
C LEU A 127 4.32 12.44 -8.94
N PRO A 128 5.34 12.11 -9.76
CA PRO A 128 6.26 11.02 -9.44
C PRO A 128 7.03 11.22 -8.14
N TYR A 129 7.43 12.46 -7.84
CA TYR A 129 8.18 12.77 -6.63
C TYR A 129 7.29 12.82 -5.39
N LEU A 130 6.12 13.45 -5.47
CA LEU A 130 5.13 13.42 -4.40
C LEU A 130 4.69 11.98 -4.10
N TYR A 131 4.58 11.12 -5.11
CA TYR A 131 4.20 9.71 -4.93
C TYR A 131 5.29 8.93 -4.21
N LYS A 132 6.56 9.08 -4.60
CA LYS A 132 7.69 8.49 -3.85
C LYS A 132 7.81 9.06 -2.44
N GLY A 133 7.42 10.32 -2.25
CA GLY A 133 7.39 11.00 -0.95
C GLY A 133 6.25 10.58 -0.03
N LYS A 134 5.25 9.81 -0.51
CA LYS A 134 4.08 9.41 0.28
C LYS A 134 4.43 8.64 1.56
N GLY A 135 5.59 7.99 1.63
CA GLY A 135 6.09 7.32 2.84
C GLY A 135 6.30 8.27 4.02
N TYR A 136 6.45 9.58 3.75
CA TYR A 136 6.47 10.63 4.78
C TYR A 136 5.05 11.12 5.16
N GLY A 137 4.01 10.65 4.47
CA GLY A 137 2.64 11.11 4.62
C GLY A 137 2.00 10.81 5.98
N ASP A 138 2.48 9.79 6.70
CA ASP A 138 1.99 9.48 8.04
C ASP A 138 2.49 10.50 9.09
N GLN A 139 3.66 11.09 8.85
CA GLN A 139 4.22 12.17 9.67
C GLN A 139 3.72 13.54 9.19
N ASN A 140 3.48 13.68 7.89
CA ASN A 140 2.98 14.91 7.29
C ASN A 140 1.85 14.63 6.28
N PRO A 141 0.59 14.58 6.74
CA PRO A 141 -0.57 14.26 5.90
C PRO A 141 -0.76 15.20 4.71
N VAL A 142 -0.23 16.43 4.75
CA VAL A 142 -0.38 17.43 3.68
C VAL A 142 0.13 16.93 2.32
N ILE A 143 1.03 15.95 2.31
CA ILE A 143 1.49 15.31 1.06
C ILE A 143 0.31 14.70 0.29
N TYR A 144 -0.66 14.11 0.98
CA TYR A 144 -1.84 13.54 0.34
C TYR A 144 -2.72 14.62 -0.29
N TYR A 145 -2.78 15.82 0.30
CA TYR A 145 -3.45 16.96 -0.32
C TYR A 145 -2.76 17.37 -1.63
N TYR A 146 -1.44 17.53 -1.62
CA TYR A 146 -0.71 17.95 -2.82
C TYR A 146 -0.75 16.90 -3.92
N LEU A 147 -0.71 15.61 -3.56
CA LEU A 147 -0.96 14.52 -4.50
C LEU A 147 -2.35 14.61 -5.13
N ALA A 148 -3.38 14.80 -4.30
CA ALA A 148 -4.74 14.89 -4.76
C ALA A 148 -4.96 16.08 -5.71
N ASP A 149 -4.45 17.26 -5.36
CA ASP A 149 -4.56 18.44 -6.20
C ASP A 149 -3.77 18.28 -7.51
N CYS A 150 -2.57 17.69 -7.46
CA CYS A 150 -1.86 17.30 -8.69
C CYS A 150 -2.72 16.41 -9.59
N PHE A 151 -3.31 15.34 -9.05
CA PHE A 151 -4.17 14.44 -9.82
C PHE A 151 -5.42 15.13 -10.37
N ASP A 152 -6.03 16.05 -9.61
CA ASP A 152 -7.17 16.85 -10.06
C ASP A 152 -6.78 17.72 -11.27
N LYS A 153 -5.68 18.47 -11.15
CA LYS A 153 -5.18 19.37 -12.22
C LYS A 153 -4.69 18.63 -13.46
N THR A 154 -4.29 17.37 -13.34
CA THR A 154 -3.88 16.54 -14.48
C THR A 154 -5.01 15.68 -15.05
N GLY A 155 -6.22 15.73 -14.48
CA GLY A 155 -7.43 15.06 -14.99
C GLY A 155 -7.62 13.62 -14.49
N GLN A 156 -6.91 13.20 -13.44
CA GLN A 156 -7.08 11.91 -12.77
C GLN A 156 -8.04 12.05 -11.59
N SER A 157 -9.31 12.33 -11.89
CA SER A 157 -10.34 12.70 -10.89
C SER A 157 -10.62 11.60 -9.85
N GLN A 158 -10.48 10.32 -10.21
CA GLN A 158 -10.66 9.22 -9.26
C GLN A 158 -9.54 9.22 -8.20
N GLU A 159 -8.29 9.30 -8.62
CA GLU A 159 -7.15 9.38 -7.71
C GLU A 159 -7.19 10.64 -6.85
N ALA A 160 -7.56 11.77 -7.43
CA ALA A 160 -7.76 13.02 -6.69
C ALA A 160 -8.75 12.83 -5.53
N TYR A 161 -9.94 12.28 -5.83
CA TYR A 161 -10.97 11.99 -4.84
C TYR A 161 -10.45 11.12 -3.69
N MET A 162 -9.70 10.07 -4.02
CA MET A 162 -9.16 9.14 -3.03
C MET A 162 -8.14 9.80 -2.12
N TYR A 163 -7.18 10.54 -2.69
CA TYR A 163 -6.12 11.18 -1.90
C TYR A 163 -6.64 12.37 -1.08
N TYR A 164 -7.64 13.12 -1.56
CA TYR A 164 -8.32 14.12 -0.74
C TYR A 164 -9.03 13.47 0.45
N ASN A 165 -9.74 12.36 0.24
CA ASN A 165 -10.40 11.65 1.34
C ASN A 165 -9.39 11.12 2.37
N LYS A 166 -8.24 10.58 1.91
CA LYS A 166 -7.16 10.18 2.82
C LYS A 166 -6.61 11.35 3.62
N TYR A 167 -6.37 12.49 2.96
CA TYR A 167 -5.92 13.69 3.64
C TYR A 167 -6.93 14.14 4.69
N VAL A 168 -8.23 14.22 4.36
CA VAL A 168 -9.28 14.61 5.31
C VAL A 168 -9.38 13.65 6.49
N GLY A 169 -9.16 12.35 6.29
CA GLY A 169 -9.15 11.36 7.37
C GLY A 169 -7.98 11.48 8.34
N LEU A 170 -6.84 12.02 7.90
CA LEU A 170 -5.61 12.14 8.70
C LEU A 170 -5.35 13.56 9.24
N ALA A 171 -5.84 14.58 8.54
CA ALA A 171 -5.56 15.97 8.86
C ALA A 171 -6.38 16.48 10.05
N GLN A 172 -5.72 17.30 10.88
CA GLN A 172 -6.41 18.16 11.83
C GLN A 172 -7.24 19.22 11.10
N ASP A 173 -8.22 19.80 11.80
CA ASP A 173 -9.06 20.83 11.21
C ASP A 173 -8.27 22.09 10.85
N GLY A 174 -8.53 22.62 9.66
CA GLY A 174 -7.80 23.76 9.10
C GLY A 174 -8.22 24.05 7.66
N ILE A 175 -7.70 25.16 7.11
CA ILE A 175 -8.07 25.69 5.78
C ILE A 175 -7.90 24.63 4.69
N LYS A 176 -6.74 23.96 4.63
CA LYS A 176 -6.48 22.90 3.63
C LYS A 176 -7.45 21.73 3.73
N LYS A 177 -7.89 21.35 4.94
CA LYS A 177 -8.89 20.28 5.12
C LYS A 177 -10.26 20.71 4.61
N GLN A 178 -10.61 21.99 4.75
CA GLN A 178 -11.83 22.55 4.16
C GLN A 178 -11.73 22.61 2.64
N GLU A 179 -10.60 23.05 2.08
CA GLU A 179 -10.34 23.02 0.64
C GLU A 179 -10.47 21.61 0.07
N ALA A 180 -9.90 20.61 0.74
CA ALA A 180 -10.02 19.22 0.33
C ALA A 180 -11.47 18.72 0.36
N LYS A 181 -12.25 19.09 1.39
CA LYS A 181 -13.68 18.75 1.46
C LYS A 181 -14.47 19.37 0.31
N ILE A 182 -14.19 20.64 -0.02
CA ILE A 182 -14.82 21.31 -1.17
C ILE A 182 -14.45 20.60 -2.47
N ALA A 183 -13.17 20.27 -2.65
CA ALA A 183 -12.70 19.54 -3.83
C ALA A 183 -13.37 18.17 -3.97
N ILE A 184 -13.53 17.42 -2.87
CA ILE A 184 -14.29 16.16 -2.82
C ILE A 184 -15.72 16.38 -3.30
N THR A 185 -16.44 17.36 -2.72
CA THR A 185 -17.82 17.66 -3.12
C THR A 185 -17.93 18.02 -4.60
N MET A 186 -16.99 18.82 -5.13
CA MET A 186 -16.95 19.15 -6.55
C MET A 186 -16.75 17.91 -7.42
N LEU A 187 -15.82 17.02 -7.05
CA LEU A 187 -15.59 15.77 -7.76
C LEU A 187 -16.83 14.87 -7.75
N GLU A 188 -17.58 14.81 -6.65
CA GLU A 188 -18.85 14.08 -6.56
C GLU A 188 -19.92 14.67 -7.49
N VAL A 189 -20.02 16.00 -7.55
CA VAL A 189 -20.92 16.69 -8.49
C VAL A 189 -20.55 16.39 -9.94
N TYR A 190 -19.26 16.26 -10.26
CA TYR A 190 -18.78 15.82 -11.59
C TYR A 190 -18.93 14.31 -11.84
N GLY A 191 -19.57 13.57 -10.94
CA GLY A 191 -19.93 12.17 -11.12
C GLY A 191 -18.85 11.18 -10.68
N VAL A 192 -17.82 11.61 -9.96
CA VAL A 192 -16.85 10.71 -9.34
C VAL A 192 -17.55 9.94 -8.22
N LYS A 193 -17.62 8.62 -8.36
CA LYS A 193 -18.32 7.76 -7.39
C LYS A 193 -17.39 7.37 -6.25
N LYS A 194 -17.95 7.33 -5.05
CA LYS A 194 -17.30 6.79 -3.85
C LYS A 194 -17.01 5.30 -4.04
N GLU A 195 -15.80 4.96 -4.49
CA GLU A 195 -15.36 3.58 -4.51
C GLU A 195 -15.09 3.09 -3.08
N SER A 196 -15.60 1.90 -2.74
CA SER A 196 -15.59 1.35 -1.38
C SER A 196 -14.24 0.77 -0.95
N LYS A 197 -13.22 0.83 -1.80
CA LYS A 197 -11.88 0.31 -1.51
C LYS A 197 -10.82 1.28 -1.99
N TRP A 198 -9.86 1.57 -1.11
CA TRP A 198 -8.48 1.89 -1.52
C TRP A 198 -8.12 0.96 -2.68
N PRO A 199 -7.41 1.38 -3.74
CA PRO A 199 -7.02 0.42 -4.77
C PRO A 199 -6.04 -0.51 -4.05
N SER A 200 -6.55 -1.64 -3.59
CA SER A 200 -5.78 -2.78 -3.22
C SER A 200 -5.16 -3.22 -4.54
N SER A 201 -4.01 -2.64 -4.85
CA SER A 201 -3.12 -3.08 -5.92
C SER A 201 -3.66 -3.06 -7.34
N GLU A 202 -4.42 -2.05 -7.77
CA GLU A 202 -4.28 -1.64 -9.18
C GLU A 202 -3.11 -0.67 -9.27
N LYS A 203 -1.93 -1.27 -9.42
CA LYS A 203 -0.74 -0.59 -9.91
C LYS A 203 -1.11 0.03 -11.26
N LYS A 204 -1.53 1.29 -11.29
CA LYS A 204 -1.24 2.14 -12.45
C LYS A 204 0.28 2.19 -12.53
N GLU A 205 0.81 1.33 -13.40
CA GLU A 205 2.23 1.21 -13.73
C GLU A 205 2.71 2.64 -14.02
N TYR A 206 3.51 3.21 -13.13
CA TYR A 206 4.28 4.41 -13.46
C TYR A 206 5.09 4.07 -14.71
N LYS A 207 4.72 4.67 -15.85
CA LYS A 207 5.44 4.50 -17.10
C LYS A 207 6.76 5.24 -16.96
N MET A 208 7.80 4.49 -16.63
CA MET A 208 9.15 5.01 -16.53
C MET A 208 9.54 5.75 -17.80
N THR A 209 10.18 6.90 -17.64
CA THR A 209 10.78 7.63 -18.75
C THR A 209 11.91 6.80 -19.36
N PRO A 210 12.22 6.95 -20.67
CA PRO A 210 13.34 6.24 -21.30
C PRO A 210 14.68 6.45 -20.57
N SER A 211 14.88 7.61 -19.95
CA SER A 211 16.04 7.92 -19.12
C SER A 211 16.11 7.11 -17.82
N GLU A 212 14.97 6.87 -17.16
CA GLU A 212 14.91 6.06 -15.94
C GLU A 212 15.15 4.58 -16.23
N ILE A 213 14.56 4.06 -17.32
CA ILE A 213 14.79 2.69 -17.77
C ILE A 213 16.27 2.48 -18.05
N LYS A 214 16.90 3.37 -18.83
CA LYS A 214 18.33 3.29 -19.15
C LYS A 214 19.20 3.32 -17.90
N ARG A 215 18.85 4.12 -16.89
CA ARG A 215 19.57 4.17 -15.60
C ARG A 215 19.45 2.85 -14.84
N LEU A 216 18.25 2.29 -14.75
CA LEU A 216 18.01 1.04 -14.05
C LEU A 216 18.66 -0.15 -14.77
N ASP A 217 18.65 -0.16 -16.10
CA ASP A 217 19.35 -1.15 -16.91
C ASP A 217 20.86 -1.06 -16.69
N GLN A 218 21.43 0.14 -16.67
CA GLN A 218 22.85 0.32 -16.35
C GLN A 218 23.17 -0.20 -14.93
N MET A 219 22.33 0.12 -13.94
CA MET A 219 22.50 -0.37 -12.56
C MET A 219 22.46 -1.91 -12.47
N CYS A 220 21.66 -2.56 -13.30
CA CYS A 220 21.61 -4.01 -13.38
C CYS A 220 22.83 -4.56 -14.12
N ALA A 221 23.21 -3.98 -15.26
CA ALA A 221 24.37 -4.35 -16.06
C ALA A 221 25.68 -4.22 -15.28
N ASP A 222 25.82 -3.19 -14.45
CA ASP A 222 26.99 -2.97 -13.59
C ASP A 222 27.14 -4.07 -12.51
N LYS A 223 26.02 -4.63 -12.04
CA LYS A 223 26.02 -5.74 -11.07
C LYS A 223 26.17 -7.10 -11.72
N ILE A 224 25.47 -7.32 -12.83
CA ILE A 224 25.45 -8.57 -13.58
C ILE A 224 25.53 -8.19 -15.06
N PRO A 225 26.70 -8.38 -15.71
CA PRO A 225 26.91 -8.04 -17.11
C PRO A 225 25.84 -8.66 -18.01
N GLY A 226 25.20 -7.83 -18.84
CA GLY A 226 24.13 -8.26 -19.77
C GLY A 226 22.74 -8.39 -19.14
N SER A 227 22.58 -8.14 -17.84
CA SER A 227 21.25 -8.07 -17.21
C SER A 227 20.59 -6.71 -17.40
N VAL A 228 19.26 -6.69 -17.36
CA VAL A 228 18.41 -5.50 -17.48
C VAL A 228 17.42 -5.43 -16.32
N ALA A 229 16.83 -4.27 -16.08
CA ALA A 229 15.81 -4.11 -15.06
C ALA A 229 14.48 -4.71 -15.54
N ILE A 230 13.98 -5.71 -14.82
CA ILE A 230 12.69 -6.37 -15.12
C ILE A 230 11.55 -5.69 -14.35
N LYS A 231 11.83 -5.30 -13.11
CA LYS A 231 10.88 -4.61 -12.25
C LYS A 231 11.64 -3.68 -11.32
N HIS A 232 11.04 -2.53 -11.04
CA HIS A 232 11.48 -1.67 -9.96
C HIS A 232 10.29 -1.38 -9.05
N ASP A 233 10.46 -1.68 -7.76
CA ASP A 233 9.50 -1.33 -6.72
C ASP A 233 9.93 0.00 -6.10
N PHE A 234 9.26 1.09 -6.51
CA PHE A 234 9.57 2.44 -6.05
C PHE A 234 9.27 2.65 -4.57
N ASP A 235 8.32 1.89 -4.00
CA ASP A 235 7.97 2.02 -2.59
C ASP A 235 9.06 1.42 -1.70
N LYS A 236 9.78 0.41 -2.19
CA LYS A 236 10.87 -0.28 -1.47
C LYS A 236 12.26 0.09 -1.96
N ASN A 237 12.36 0.86 -3.04
CA ASN A 237 13.60 1.13 -3.79
C ASN A 237 14.35 -0.15 -4.19
N ILE A 238 13.62 -1.20 -4.59
CA ILE A 238 14.20 -2.49 -4.97
C ILE A 238 14.06 -2.69 -6.47
N THR A 239 15.20 -2.80 -7.16
CA THR A 239 15.26 -3.21 -8.57
C THR A 239 15.49 -4.71 -8.67
N THR A 240 14.56 -5.41 -9.32
CA THR A 240 14.73 -6.80 -9.75
C THR A 240 15.39 -6.80 -11.12
N CYS A 241 16.66 -7.18 -11.14
CA CYS A 241 17.43 -7.39 -12.37
C CYS A 241 17.20 -8.80 -12.91
N GLY A 242 17.25 -8.97 -14.22
CA GLY A 242 17.29 -10.29 -14.82
C GLY A 242 17.66 -10.26 -16.29
N CYS A 243 17.65 -11.43 -16.91
CA CYS A 243 18.22 -11.60 -18.24
C CYS A 243 17.15 -11.34 -19.31
N PRO A 244 17.42 -10.47 -20.29
CA PRO A 244 16.44 -10.14 -21.33
C PRO A 244 16.08 -11.36 -22.19
N ASP A 245 17.03 -12.29 -22.37
CA ASP A 245 16.95 -13.38 -23.34
C ASP A 245 17.13 -14.78 -22.71
N GLY A 246 17.35 -14.87 -21.39
CA GLY A 246 17.51 -16.16 -20.67
C GLY A 246 18.79 -16.96 -21.01
N THR A 247 19.72 -16.36 -21.74
CA THR A 247 21.00 -16.97 -22.19
C THR A 247 22.16 -16.77 -21.22
N ILE A 248 22.00 -15.93 -20.21
CA ILE A 248 23.06 -15.64 -19.24
C ILE A 248 22.93 -16.62 -18.06
N PRO A 249 24.01 -17.32 -17.66
CA PRO A 249 24.00 -18.16 -16.47
C PRO A 249 23.86 -17.27 -15.24
N THR A 250 22.69 -17.27 -14.63
CA THR A 250 22.42 -16.42 -13.46
C THR A 250 22.79 -17.12 -12.14
N PRO A 251 23.25 -16.36 -11.12
CA PRO A 251 23.31 -16.85 -9.74
C PRO A 251 21.94 -17.33 -9.26
N LYS A 252 21.90 -18.20 -8.23
CA LYS A 252 20.67 -18.79 -7.64
C LYS A 252 19.58 -17.77 -7.23
N GLU A 253 19.91 -16.48 -7.15
CA GLU A 253 19.07 -15.40 -6.64
C GLU A 253 18.39 -14.56 -7.75
N CYS A 254 18.65 -14.85 -9.02
CA CYS A 254 18.07 -14.10 -10.14
C CYS A 254 16.86 -14.79 -10.76
N ILE A 255 15.79 -14.03 -10.96
CA ILE A 255 14.57 -14.49 -11.63
C ILE A 255 14.77 -14.40 -13.13
N CYS A 256 14.56 -15.50 -13.83
CA CYS A 256 14.52 -15.51 -15.30
C CYS A 256 13.33 -14.67 -15.80
N LYS A 257 13.49 -13.88 -16.86
CA LYS A 257 12.38 -13.15 -17.49
C LYS A 257 11.21 -14.08 -17.86
N LEU A 258 11.52 -15.31 -18.29
CA LEU A 258 10.50 -16.33 -18.56
C LEU A 258 9.70 -16.72 -17.30
N GLU A 259 10.38 -16.92 -16.16
CA GLU A 259 9.72 -17.18 -14.88
C GLU A 259 8.84 -15.98 -14.45
N TRP A 260 9.33 -14.76 -14.70
CA TRP A 260 8.59 -13.54 -14.41
C TRP A 260 7.31 -13.41 -15.25
N ASP A 261 7.42 -13.64 -16.56
CA ASP A 261 6.30 -13.55 -17.49
C ASP A 261 5.24 -14.64 -17.21
N ILE A 262 5.68 -15.84 -16.85
CA ILE A 262 4.82 -16.91 -16.34
C ILE A 262 4.04 -16.44 -15.10
N LYS A 263 4.73 -15.92 -14.08
CA LYS A 263 4.08 -15.42 -12.86
C LYS A 263 3.10 -14.28 -13.16
N LYS A 264 3.46 -13.38 -14.08
CA LYS A 264 2.61 -12.26 -14.50
C LYS A 264 1.34 -12.76 -15.20
N ALA A 265 1.44 -13.78 -16.05
CA ALA A 265 0.29 -14.41 -16.71
C ALA A 265 -0.66 -15.06 -15.69
N VAL A 266 -0.13 -15.80 -14.71
CA VAL A 266 -0.92 -16.39 -13.61
C VAL A 266 -1.62 -15.31 -12.78
N ILE A 267 -0.93 -14.22 -12.42
CA ILE A 267 -1.53 -13.09 -11.68
C ILE A 267 -2.67 -12.45 -12.48
N LYS A 268 -2.51 -12.33 -13.79
CA LYS A 268 -3.54 -11.83 -14.70
C LYS A 268 -4.66 -12.84 -14.97
N LYS A 269 -4.61 -14.03 -14.37
CA LYS A 269 -5.53 -15.16 -14.60
C LYS A 269 -5.57 -15.65 -16.05
N ASP A 270 -4.52 -15.40 -16.82
CA ASP A 270 -4.37 -15.92 -18.19
C ASP A 270 -3.56 -17.23 -18.13
N ILE A 271 -4.26 -18.31 -17.78
CA ILE A 271 -3.67 -19.63 -17.57
C ILE A 271 -3.16 -20.21 -18.91
N ASP A 272 -3.85 -19.93 -20.02
CA ASP A 272 -3.42 -20.35 -21.36
C ASP A 272 -2.09 -19.72 -21.77
N LEU A 273 -1.90 -18.42 -21.50
CA LEU A 273 -0.62 -17.76 -21.70
C LEU A 273 0.46 -18.33 -20.79
N ALA A 274 0.14 -18.56 -19.51
CA ALA A 274 1.08 -19.15 -18.56
C ALA A 274 1.56 -20.53 -19.02
N ALA A 275 0.65 -21.37 -19.52
CA ALA A 275 0.96 -22.71 -20.05
C ALA A 275 1.85 -22.65 -21.30
N ARG A 276 1.55 -21.75 -22.25
CA ARG A 276 2.40 -21.55 -23.45
C ARG A 276 3.81 -21.10 -23.09
N LEU A 277 3.95 -20.21 -22.10
CA LEU A 277 5.25 -19.74 -21.63
C LEU A 277 6.01 -20.83 -20.87
N ALA A 278 5.32 -21.63 -20.05
CA ALA A 278 5.89 -22.77 -19.34
C ALA A 278 6.43 -23.84 -20.30
N ALA A 279 5.74 -24.14 -21.40
CA ALA A 279 6.22 -25.07 -22.42
C ALA A 279 7.54 -24.63 -23.07
N LYS A 280 7.76 -23.30 -23.20
CA LYS A 280 9.04 -22.77 -23.68
C LYS A 280 10.19 -22.95 -22.68
N ALA A 281 9.90 -23.22 -21.41
CA ALA A 281 10.94 -23.47 -20.41
C ALA A 281 11.56 -24.88 -20.56
N GLU A 282 10.82 -25.85 -21.11
CA GLU A 282 11.23 -27.27 -21.24
C GLU A 282 12.35 -27.53 -22.29
N GLY A 283 13.12 -26.50 -22.69
CA GLY A 283 14.24 -26.65 -23.63
C GLY A 283 15.23 -25.48 -23.66
N ASN A 284 15.14 -24.55 -22.70
CA ASN A 284 16.00 -23.36 -22.63
C ASN A 284 17.00 -23.46 -21.47
N SER A 285 18.13 -22.76 -21.59
CA SER A 285 19.19 -22.67 -20.55
C SER A 285 18.73 -22.00 -19.25
N CYS A 286 17.56 -21.37 -19.24
CA CYS A 286 17.02 -20.67 -18.08
C CYS A 286 16.26 -21.63 -17.17
N ARG A 287 16.70 -21.77 -15.91
CA ARG A 287 16.13 -22.72 -14.95
C ARG A 287 14.87 -22.14 -14.28
N VAL A 288 13.69 -22.42 -14.85
CA VAL A 288 12.41 -22.17 -14.14
C VAL A 288 12.25 -23.26 -13.06
N PRO A 289 11.89 -22.92 -11.81
CA PRO A 289 11.63 -23.91 -10.77
C PRO A 289 10.58 -24.94 -11.20
N GLU A 290 10.89 -26.22 -11.06
CA GLU A 290 10.03 -27.35 -11.48
C GLU A 290 8.64 -27.28 -10.86
N LYS A 291 8.55 -26.89 -9.58
CA LYS A 291 7.30 -26.66 -8.87
C LYS A 291 6.36 -25.65 -9.58
N ILE A 292 6.92 -24.59 -10.18
CA ILE A 292 6.11 -23.60 -10.91
C ILE A 292 5.48 -24.25 -12.16
N LEU A 293 6.22 -25.14 -12.83
CA LEU A 293 5.73 -25.85 -14.00
C LEU A 293 4.63 -26.85 -13.61
N GLU A 294 4.79 -27.55 -12.49
CA GLU A 294 3.76 -28.44 -11.93
C GLU A 294 2.48 -27.67 -11.54
N ASP A 295 2.63 -26.54 -10.85
CA ASP A 295 1.51 -25.68 -10.45
C ASP A 295 0.71 -25.20 -11.68
N ILE A 296 1.38 -24.87 -12.79
CA ILE A 296 0.71 -24.46 -14.04
C ILE A 296 -0.02 -25.64 -14.69
N LYS A 297 0.59 -26.85 -14.71
CA LYS A 297 -0.08 -28.06 -15.19
C LYS A 297 -1.36 -28.35 -14.38
N TYR A 298 -1.31 -28.14 -13.07
CA TYR A 298 -2.48 -28.25 -12.20
C TYR A 298 -3.54 -27.17 -12.51
N LEU A 299 -3.14 -25.91 -12.68
CA LEU A 299 -4.06 -24.82 -13.02
C LEU A 299 -4.80 -25.05 -14.35
N VAL A 300 -4.09 -25.58 -15.37
CA VAL A 300 -4.71 -25.96 -16.66
C VAL A 300 -5.75 -27.07 -16.47
N LYS A 301 -5.47 -28.05 -15.59
CA LYS A 301 -6.43 -29.11 -15.25
C LYS A 301 -7.68 -28.53 -14.57
N VAL A 302 -7.50 -27.67 -13.57
CA VAL A 302 -8.61 -26.98 -12.87
C VAL A 302 -9.43 -26.14 -13.85
N GLN A 303 -8.79 -25.42 -14.77
CA GLN A 303 -9.49 -24.64 -15.79
C GLN A 303 -10.40 -25.49 -16.67
N ARG A 304 -9.97 -26.71 -16.99
CA ARG A 304 -10.74 -27.64 -17.83
C ARG A 304 -11.87 -28.34 -17.06
N GLU A 305 -11.59 -28.81 -15.85
CA GLU A 305 -12.51 -29.68 -15.10
C GLU A 305 -13.45 -28.90 -14.17
N GLN A 306 -12.96 -27.83 -13.54
CA GLN A 306 -13.67 -27.06 -12.52
C GLN A 306 -13.41 -25.55 -12.68
N PRO A 307 -13.82 -24.94 -13.82
CA PRO A 307 -13.50 -23.54 -14.12
C PRO A 307 -14.05 -22.55 -13.09
N TYR A 308 -15.16 -22.92 -12.42
CA TYR A 308 -15.77 -22.09 -11.39
C TYR A 308 -14.86 -21.84 -10.18
N LEU A 309 -13.84 -22.68 -9.94
CA LEU A 309 -12.87 -22.49 -8.85
C LEU A 309 -11.86 -21.36 -9.12
N LEU A 310 -11.68 -20.97 -10.38
CA LEU A 310 -10.69 -19.96 -10.77
C LEU A 310 -11.22 -18.52 -10.65
N ASP A 311 -12.55 -18.38 -10.56
CA ASP A 311 -13.21 -17.09 -10.47
C ASP A 311 -14.18 -17.02 -9.31
N LYS A 312 -14.05 -15.97 -8.49
CA LYS A 312 -14.82 -15.79 -7.26
C LYS A 312 -16.31 -15.60 -7.53
N MET A 313 -16.68 -14.96 -8.63
CA MET A 313 -18.09 -14.74 -8.98
C MET A 313 -18.72 -16.06 -9.44
N SER A 314 -18.01 -16.81 -10.27
CA SER A 314 -18.41 -18.13 -10.76
C SER A 314 -18.54 -19.12 -9.61
N PHE A 315 -17.60 -19.13 -8.66
CA PHE A 315 -17.68 -19.92 -7.43
C PHE A 315 -18.90 -19.56 -6.59
N LYS A 316 -19.15 -18.27 -6.36
CA LYS A 316 -20.31 -17.81 -5.56
C LYS A 316 -21.64 -18.14 -6.24
N ALA A 317 -21.71 -18.03 -7.56
CA ALA A 317 -22.88 -18.40 -8.34
C ALA A 317 -23.17 -19.90 -8.22
N GLU A 318 -22.13 -20.74 -8.31
CA GLU A 318 -22.26 -22.20 -8.17
C GLU A 318 -22.69 -22.59 -6.75
N MET A 319 -22.10 -21.99 -5.71
CA MET A 319 -22.54 -22.24 -4.32
C MET A 319 -23.98 -21.80 -4.06
N LYS A 320 -24.42 -20.69 -4.67
CA LYS A 320 -25.81 -20.23 -4.57
C LYS A 320 -26.76 -21.23 -5.24
N ARG A 321 -26.41 -21.71 -6.43
CA ARG A 321 -27.17 -22.73 -7.15
C ARG A 321 -27.32 -24.01 -6.32
N GLN A 322 -26.22 -24.49 -5.72
CA GLN A 322 -26.24 -25.67 -4.85
C GLN A 322 -27.12 -25.46 -3.61
N GLN A 323 -27.10 -24.26 -3.01
CA GLN A 323 -27.98 -23.93 -1.89
C GLN A 323 -29.46 -23.90 -2.29
N GLU A 324 -29.77 -23.36 -3.47
CA GLU A 324 -31.13 -23.34 -4.01
C GLU A 324 -31.65 -24.75 -4.30
N ASP A 325 -30.81 -25.61 -4.88
CA ASP A 325 -31.11 -27.03 -5.13
C ASP A 325 -31.32 -27.80 -3.82
N PHE A 326 -30.47 -27.55 -2.80
CA PHE A 326 -30.67 -28.12 -1.47
C PHE A 326 -32.01 -27.68 -0.86
N ASN A 327 -32.31 -26.38 -0.88
CA ASN A 327 -33.56 -25.83 -0.34
C ASN A 327 -34.79 -26.36 -1.10
N ARG A 328 -34.67 -26.64 -2.40
CA ARG A 328 -35.72 -27.24 -3.21
C ARG A 328 -35.96 -28.69 -2.79
N THR A 329 -34.90 -29.48 -2.68
CA THR A 329 -34.98 -30.88 -2.25
C THR A 329 -35.52 -30.99 -0.83
N TRP A 330 -35.11 -30.10 0.07
CA TRP A 330 -35.61 -30.02 1.44
C TRP A 330 -37.11 -29.73 1.51
N ARG A 331 -37.62 -28.80 0.70
CA ARG A 331 -39.06 -28.52 0.60
C ARG A 331 -39.85 -29.74 0.13
N ILE A 332 -39.37 -30.44 -0.90
CA ILE A 332 -40.02 -31.67 -1.40
C ILE A 332 -40.06 -32.73 -0.29
N TYR A 333 -38.96 -32.90 0.44
CA TYR A 333 -38.89 -33.85 1.55
C TYR A 333 -39.91 -33.52 2.66
N ASN A 334 -39.99 -32.24 3.08
CA ASN A 334 -40.94 -31.82 4.11
C ASN A 334 -42.39 -31.96 3.67
N GLU A 335 -42.71 -31.65 2.41
CA GLU A 335 -44.05 -31.84 1.88
C GLU A 335 -44.45 -33.32 1.86
N GLN A 336 -43.53 -34.22 1.49
CA GLN A 336 -43.76 -35.66 1.57
C GLN A 336 -44.01 -36.14 3.01
N GLN A 337 -43.31 -35.56 4.00
CA GLN A 337 -43.58 -35.88 5.40
C GLN A 337 -44.96 -35.40 5.84
N ARG A 338 -45.33 -34.16 5.51
CA ARG A 338 -46.65 -33.61 5.82
C ARG A 338 -47.80 -34.43 5.22
N ILE A 339 -47.65 -34.89 3.96
CA ILE A 339 -48.63 -35.77 3.31
C ILE A 339 -48.72 -37.11 4.05
N ARG A 340 -47.59 -37.70 4.48
CA ARG A 340 -47.59 -38.93 5.28
C ARG A 340 -48.32 -38.75 6.62
N ASP A 341 -48.06 -37.65 7.32
CA ASP A 341 -48.69 -37.36 8.61
C ASP A 341 -50.20 -37.13 8.48
N GLN A 342 -50.63 -36.42 7.43
CA GLN A 342 -52.05 -36.27 7.11
C GLN A 342 -52.73 -37.60 6.77
N ALA A 343 -52.07 -38.46 5.99
CA ALA A 343 -52.58 -39.78 5.67
C ALA A 343 -52.73 -40.63 6.95
N MET A 344 -51.75 -40.58 7.86
CA MET A 344 -51.82 -41.27 9.16
C MET A 344 -52.94 -40.73 10.05
N ASN A 345 -53.11 -39.40 10.16
CA ASN A 345 -54.19 -38.79 10.95
C ASN A 345 -55.57 -39.16 10.40
N ASN A 346 -55.74 -39.16 9.08
CA ASN A 346 -56.98 -39.59 8.44
C ASN A 346 -57.27 -41.07 8.71
N LEU A 347 -56.24 -41.93 8.69
CA LEU A 347 -56.37 -43.35 9.02
C LEU A 347 -56.81 -43.53 10.49
N VAL A 348 -56.17 -42.82 11.41
CA VAL A 348 -56.52 -42.84 12.84
C VAL A 348 -57.96 -42.38 13.04
N HIS A 349 -58.37 -41.29 12.40
CA HIS A 349 -59.73 -40.78 12.49
C HIS A 349 -60.77 -41.78 11.94
N GLN A 350 -60.47 -42.47 10.84
CA GLN A 350 -61.35 -43.53 10.31
C GLN A 350 -61.46 -44.72 11.26
N VAL A 351 -60.33 -45.17 11.84
CA VAL A 351 -60.33 -46.27 12.81
C VAL A 351 -61.13 -45.89 14.05
N VAL A 352 -60.91 -44.72 14.63
CA VAL A 352 -61.66 -44.23 15.80
C VAL A 352 -63.16 -44.13 15.48
N LYS A 353 -63.53 -43.58 14.32
CA LYS A 353 -64.93 -43.50 13.90
C LYS A 353 -65.57 -44.89 13.78
N SER A 354 -64.88 -45.85 13.16
CA SER A 354 -65.38 -47.23 13.05
C SER A 354 -65.56 -47.90 14.41
N GLN A 355 -64.64 -47.67 15.36
CA GLN A 355 -64.78 -48.20 16.71
C GLN A 355 -65.94 -47.57 17.48
N LEU A 356 -66.16 -46.25 17.33
CA LEU A 356 -67.31 -45.57 17.92
C LEU A 356 -68.65 -46.06 17.34
N GLU A 357 -68.71 -46.33 16.04
CA GLU A 357 -69.89 -46.92 15.40
C GLU A 357 -70.17 -48.35 15.92
N ILE A 358 -69.12 -49.15 16.11
CA ILE A 358 -69.24 -50.49 16.72
C ILE A 358 -69.74 -50.37 18.16
N ILE A 359 -69.15 -49.49 18.98
CA ILE A 359 -69.58 -49.26 20.37
C ILE A 359 -71.03 -48.76 20.43
N GLY A 360 -71.42 -47.85 19.52
CA GLY A 360 -72.79 -47.36 19.41
C GLY A 360 -73.79 -48.47 19.04
N SER A 361 -73.41 -49.39 18.15
CA SER A 361 -74.23 -50.55 17.82
C SER A 361 -74.37 -51.55 18.97
N MET A 362 -73.32 -51.70 19.80
CA MET A 362 -73.36 -52.53 21.01
C MET A 362 -74.20 -51.88 22.13
N ALA A 363 -74.13 -50.56 22.27
CA ALA A 363 -74.94 -49.78 23.22
C ALA A 363 -76.43 -49.75 22.84
N GLY A 364 -76.77 -49.79 21.54
CA GLY A 364 -78.16 -49.93 21.07
C GLY A 364 -78.83 -51.26 21.43
N TYR A 365 -78.06 -52.28 21.81
CA TYR A 365 -78.56 -53.59 22.25
C TYR A 365 -78.60 -53.77 23.78
N GLY A 366 -78.20 -52.77 24.57
CA GLY A 366 -78.20 -52.86 26.03
C GLY A 366 -78.55 -51.55 26.73
N ALA A 367 -79.65 -51.56 27.49
CA ALA A 367 -80.19 -50.50 28.36
C ALA A 367 -81.06 -49.44 27.64
N GLY A 368 -82.38 -49.31 27.88
CA GLY A 368 -83.13 -49.79 29.03
C GLY A 368 -82.73 -49.04 30.31
N SER A 369 -83.26 -47.83 30.50
CA SER A 369 -83.24 -47.01 31.72
C SER A 369 -81.88 -46.57 32.28
N SER A 370 -81.61 -45.26 32.26
CA SER A 370 -81.60 -44.41 33.45
C SER A 370 -81.01 -43.03 33.13
N THR A 371 -81.68 -42.02 33.67
CA THR A 371 -81.36 -40.60 33.65
C THR A 371 -80.10 -40.26 34.46
N LEU A 372 -79.25 -39.35 33.97
CA LEU A 372 -78.54 -38.39 34.83
C LEU A 372 -78.01 -37.21 34.00
N SER A 373 -78.23 -36.02 34.55
CA SER A 373 -77.90 -34.71 33.98
C SER A 373 -76.60 -34.15 34.55
N ALA A 374 -76.11 -33.12 33.84
CA ALA A 374 -75.29 -32.00 34.29
C ALA A 374 -73.75 -32.14 34.35
N GLY A 375 -73.09 -31.13 33.78
CA GLY A 375 -72.01 -30.43 34.48
C GLY A 375 -70.64 -30.32 33.81
N THR A 376 -70.43 -29.21 33.08
CA THR A 376 -69.23 -28.32 33.11
C THR A 376 -67.81 -28.85 32.86
N GLY A 377 -67.10 -28.19 31.94
CA GLY A 377 -65.82 -27.55 32.27
C GLY A 377 -64.60 -27.82 31.37
N GLY A 378 -64.11 -26.76 30.70
CA GLY A 378 -62.71 -26.53 30.31
C GLY A 378 -62.15 -27.37 29.15
N SER A 379 -61.30 -26.88 28.24
CA SER A 379 -60.60 -25.61 28.13
C SER A 379 -60.01 -25.54 26.72
N PHE A 380 -60.29 -24.43 26.04
CA PHE A 380 -59.68 -24.00 24.78
C PHE A 380 -58.25 -23.49 25.11
N ILE A 381 -57.23 -23.94 24.39
CA ILE A 381 -55.92 -23.29 24.36
C ILE A 381 -55.57 -23.10 22.88
N GLU A 382 -55.76 -21.86 22.41
CA GLU A 382 -55.11 -21.30 21.23
C GLU A 382 -53.67 -20.93 21.61
N PHE A 383 -52.70 -21.26 20.76
CA PHE A 383 -51.43 -20.56 20.68
C PHE A 383 -51.31 -19.99 19.27
N GLY A 384 -51.25 -18.65 19.23
CA GLY A 384 -51.18 -17.86 18.02
C GLY A 384 -49.81 -17.91 17.35
N ASP A 385 -49.87 -17.73 16.04
CA ASP A 385 -48.76 -17.37 15.18
C ASP A 385 -48.42 -15.88 15.40
N ASP A 386 -47.16 -15.59 15.75
CA ASP A 386 -46.56 -14.27 15.61
C ASP A 386 -45.55 -14.33 14.45
N ASP A 387 -45.92 -13.74 13.32
CA ASP A 387 -45.05 -13.38 12.21
C ASP A 387 -44.36 -12.03 12.54
N GLU A 388 -43.03 -12.01 12.52
CA GLU A 388 -42.19 -10.88 12.05
C GLU A 388 -40.85 -11.37 11.50
#